data_AF-A0A5E4ANC2-F1
#
_entry.id   AF-A0A5E4ANC2-F1
#
_cell.length_a   1.000
_cell.length_b   1.000
_cell.length_c   1.000
_cell.angle_alpha   90.00
_cell.angle_beta   90.00
_cell.angle_gamma   90.00
#
_symmetry.space_group_name_H-M   'P 1'
#
loop_
_entity.id
_entity.type
_entity.pdbx_description
1 polymer ?
#
loop_
_entity_poly.entity_id
_entity_poly.type
_entity_poly.pdbx_seq_one_letter_code
_entity_poly.pdbx_strand_id
1 'polypeptide(L)' 'IDLTNILLRFAQELKGTTEHVTMISLSHGQATKAEDLIVQALTKRHQWVFLQNCHLAGSFMPRLCTIVES' A
#
# COMPACT_ATOMS: atom_id res chain seq x y z
N ILE A 1 -10.53 -15.83 6.35
CA ILE A 1 -10.35 -14.50 6.97
C ILE A 1 -10.11 -13.52 5.84
N ASP A 2 -10.96 -12.49 5.72
CA ASP A 2 -10.77 -11.45 4.70
C ASP A 2 -9.97 -10.29 5.30
N LEU A 3 -8.68 -10.26 4.98
CA LEU A 3 -7.73 -9.25 5.46
C LEU A 3 -8.07 -7.85 4.97
N THR A 4 -8.72 -7.72 3.80
CA THR A 4 -9.12 -6.44 3.24
C THR A 4 -10.18 -5.79 4.12
N ASN A 5 -11.22 -6.55 4.48
CA ASN A 5 -12.28 -6.07 5.35
C ASN A 5 -11.78 -5.75 6.77
N ILE A 6 -10.82 -6.52 7.29
CA ILE A 6 -10.20 -6.22 8.59
C ILE A 6 -9.45 -4.90 8.54
N LEU A 7 -8.65 -4.67 7.49
CA LEU A 7 -7.90 -3.42 7.34
C LEU A 7 -8.82 -2.20 7.20
N LEU A 8 -9.88 -2.31 6.40
CA LEU A 8 -10.82 -1.21 6.21
C LEU A 8 -11.56 -0.87 7.51
N ARG A 9 -11.97 -1.88 8.29
CA ARG A 9 -12.53 -1.65 9.63
C ARG A 9 -11.52 -0.97 10.56
N PHE A 10 -10.28 -1.43 10.56
CA PHE A 10 -9.22 -0.84 11.37
C PHE A 10 -8.94 0.63 11.00
N ALA A 11 -8.91 0.95 9.69
CA ALA A 11 -8.77 2.33 9.23
C ALA A 11 -9.97 3.19 9.64
N GLN A 12 -11.19 2.65 9.52
CA GLN A 12 -12.42 3.31 9.96
C GLN A 12 -12.40 3.61 11.47
N GLU A 13 -11.95 2.66 12.29
CA GLU A 13 -11.86 2.82 13.75
C GLU A 13 -10.78 3.84 14.16
N LEU A 14 -9.63 3.86 13.48
CA LEU A 14 -8.52 4.75 13.82
C LEU A 14 -8.64 6.17 13.27
N LYS A 15 -9.23 6.34 12.07
CA LYS A 15 -9.26 7.62 11.34
C LYS A 15 -10.67 8.14 11.07
N GLY A 16 -11.71 7.36 11.38
CA GLY A 16 -13.10 7.73 11.09
C GLY A 16 -13.46 7.65 9.60
N THR A 17 -12.54 7.20 8.75
CA THR A 17 -12.73 7.09 7.30
C THR A 17 -11.79 6.05 6.70
N THR A 18 -12.21 5.46 5.57
CA THR A 18 -11.40 4.56 4.73
C THR A 18 -10.90 5.23 3.45
N GLU A 19 -11.25 6.49 3.20
CA GLU A 19 -10.94 7.21 1.95
C GLU A 19 -9.44 7.40 1.71
N HIS A 20 -8.63 7.30 2.76
CA HIS A 20 -7.17 7.43 2.69
C HIS A 20 -6.45 6.09 2.50
N VAL A 21 -7.21 4.98 2.39
CA VAL A 21 -6.65 3.65 2.17
C VAL A 21 -6.66 3.34 0.67
N THR A 22 -5.47 3.27 0.10
CA THR A 22 -5.27 2.79 -1.27
C THR A 22 -4.75 1.35 -1.23
N MET A 23 -5.41 0.45 -1.94
CA MET A 23 -5.00 -0.95 -2.06
C MET A 23 -4.46 -1.24 -3.44
N ILE A 24 -3.35 -1.97 -3.53
CA ILE A 24 -2.78 -2.42 -4.80
C ILE A 24 -2.24 -3.84 -4.69
N SER A 25 -2.62 -4.69 -5.65
CA SER A 25 -2.03 -6.03 -5.82
C SER A 25 -0.77 -5.95 -6.66
N LEU A 26 0.35 -6.43 -6.12
CA LEU A 26 1.64 -6.56 -6.78
C LEU A 26 1.71 -7.80 -7.67
N SER A 27 0.73 -7.91 -8.56
CA SER A 27 0.74 -8.90 -9.64
C SER A 27 1.60 -8.39 -10.80
N HIS A 28 1.85 -9.25 -11.79
CA HIS A 28 2.75 -8.94 -12.91
C HIS A 28 2.49 -7.55 -13.53
N GLY A 29 3.53 -6.71 -13.58
CA GLY A 29 3.47 -5.36 -14.18
C GLY A 29 2.99 -4.23 -13.25
N GLN A 30 2.64 -4.51 -11.99
CA GLN A 30 2.08 -3.50 -11.08
C GLN A 30 3.12 -2.77 -10.22
N ALA A 31 4.40 -3.18 -10.26
CA ALA A 31 5.46 -2.64 -9.42
C ALA A 31 5.67 -1.12 -9.64
N THR A 32 5.73 -0.67 -10.90
CA THR A 32 5.86 0.76 -11.22
C THR A 32 4.68 1.57 -10.68
N LYS A 33 3.46 1.08 -10.87
CA LYS A 33 2.25 1.72 -10.34
C LYS A 33 2.25 1.78 -8.81
N ALA A 34 2.76 0.75 -8.14
CA ALA A 34 2.85 0.73 -6.69
C ALA A 34 3.84 1.78 -6.18
N GLU A 35 4.99 1.91 -6.82
CA GLU A 35 5.96 2.97 -6.52
C GLU A 35 5.35 4.36 -6.66
N ASP A 36 4.67 4.64 -7.77
CA ASP A 36 3.99 5.93 -7.97
C ASP A 36 2.95 6.22 -6.88
N LEU A 37 2.16 5.20 -6.49
CA LEU A 37 1.17 5.35 -5.42
C LEU A 37 1.82 5.62 -4.06
N ILE A 38 2.94 4.96 -3.76
CA ILE A 38 3.69 5.19 -2.51
C ILE A 38 4.24 6.61 -2.50
N VAL A 39 4.92 7.05 -3.57
CA VAL A 39 5.46 8.40 -3.68
C VAL A 39 4.36 9.46 -3.56
N GLN A 40 3.22 9.25 -4.22
CA GLN A 40 2.07 10.15 -4.08
C GLN A 40 1.52 10.17 -2.64
N ALA A 41 1.44 9.02 -1.97
CA ALA A 41 0.98 8.92 -0.59
C ALA A 41 1.90 9.67 0.38
N LEU A 42 3.22 9.67 0.14
CA LEU A 42 4.20 10.42 0.96
C LEU A 42 3.97 11.94 0.94
N THR A 43 3.38 12.48 -0.14
CA THR A 43 3.10 13.93 -0.24
C THR A 43 1.91 14.40 0.60
N LYS A 44 1.10 13.47 1.13
CA LYS A 44 -0.14 13.76 1.86
C LYS A 44 -0.10 13.16 3.26
N ARG A 45 -0.73 13.84 4.22
CA ARG A 45 -0.87 13.28 5.57
C ARG A 45 -1.90 12.16 5.60
N HIS A 46 -1.69 11.23 6.53
CA HIS A 46 -2.63 10.17 6.87
C HIS A 46 -2.99 9.20 5.72
N GLN A 47 -2.14 9.07 4.70
CA GLN A 47 -2.35 8.12 3.60
C GLN A 47 -1.83 6.73 3.94
N TRP A 48 -2.56 5.72 3.50
CA TRP A 48 -2.25 4.31 3.72
C TRP A 48 -2.15 3.64 2.36
N VAL A 49 -1.06 2.92 2.10
CA VAL A 49 -0.90 2.10 0.90
C VAL A 49 -0.76 0.65 1.33
N PHE A 50 -1.73 -0.18 0.95
CA PHE A 50 -1.75 -1.60 1.26
C PHE A 50 -1.32 -2.41 0.04
N LEU A 51 -0.15 -3.03 0.14
CA LEU A 51 0.42 -3.87 -0.90
C LEU A 51 -0.03 -5.33 -0.69
N GLN A 52 -0.73 -5.89 -1.67
CA GLN A 52 -1.17 -7.28 -1.69
C GLN A 52 -0.26 -8.12 -2.60
N ASN A 53 -0.20 -9.43 -2.35
CA ASN A 53 0.54 -10.38 -3.17
C ASN A 53 2.04 -10.04 -3.34
N CYS A 54 2.66 -9.41 -2.34
CA CYS A 54 4.07 -9.00 -2.39
C CYS A 54 5.03 -10.16 -2.69
N HIS A 55 4.66 -11.39 -2.32
CA HIS A 55 5.43 -12.60 -2.63
C HIS A 55 5.61 -12.85 -4.14
N LEU A 56 4.72 -12.31 -4.99
CA LEU A 56 4.84 -12.38 -6.46
C LEU A 56 5.78 -11.31 -7.04
N ALA A 57 6.14 -10.30 -6.24
CA ALA A 57 6.96 -9.17 -6.65
C ALA A 57 8.30 -9.14 -5.91
N GLY A 58 8.98 -10.28 -5.85
CA GLY A 58 10.27 -10.41 -5.16
C GLY A 58 11.33 -9.42 -5.64
N SER A 59 11.37 -9.11 -6.93
CA SER A 59 12.30 -8.11 -7.51
C SER A 59 11.99 -6.67 -7.10
N PHE A 60 10.76 -6.38 -6.68
CA PHE A 60 10.36 -5.05 -6.21
C PHE A 60 10.69 -4.81 -4.73
N MET A 61 10.79 -5.86 -3.91
CA MET A 61 10.98 -5.71 -2.45
C MET A 61 12.23 -4.91 -2.05
N PRO A 62 13.42 -5.10 -2.69
CA PRO A 62 14.58 -4.25 -2.39
C PRO A 62 14.35 -2.78 -2.73
N ARG A 63 13.62 -2.50 -3.82
CA ARG A 63 13.25 -1.14 -4.22
C ARG A 63 12.28 -0.51 -3.21
N LEU A 64 11.31 -1.28 -2.73
CA LEU A 64 10.40 -0.85 -1.67
C LEU A 64 11.16 -0.45 -0.40
N CYS A 65 12.17 -1.23 0.02
CA CYS A 65 13.02 -0.88 1.16
C CYS A 65 13.68 0.50 0.97
N THR A 66 14.30 0.74 -0.19
CA THR A 66 14.91 2.05 -0.49
C THR A 66 13.90 3.19 -0.40
N ILE A 67 12.67 3.01 -0.89
CA ILE A 67 11.63 4.05 -0.84
C ILE A 67 11.22 4.36 0.60
N VAL A 68 11.11 3.35 1.47
CA VAL A 68 10.68 3.50 2.87
C VAL A 68 11.80 4.08 3.76
N GLU A 69 13.05 3.79 3.44
CA GLU A 69 14.22 4.31 4.17
C GLU A 69 14.64 5.73 3.77
N SER A 70 14.04 6.28 2.70
CA SER A 70 14.29 7.65 2.21
C SER A 70 13.58 8.70 3.04
#